data_AF-A0A9J6GXP8-F1
#
_entry.id   AF-A0A9J6GXP8-F1
#
_cell.length_a   1.000
_cell.length_b   1.000
_cell.length_c   1.000
_cell.angle_alpha   90.00
_cell.angle_beta   90.00
_cell.angle_gamma   90.00
#
_symmetry.space_group_name_H-M   'P 1'
#
loop_
_entity.id
_entity.type
_entity.pdbx_description
1 polymer ?
#
loop_
_entity_poly.entity_id
_entity_poly.type
_entity_poly.pdbx_seq_one_letter_code
_entity_poly.pdbx_strand_id
1 'polypeptide(L)'
;MTQDKCRYNYRLSSTRVVIENAFALLKQRFRQIRYIEFTSVDKITQFIIACCVLHNICLDSGDTGVEDLLTEDEREEIRQDALLQIREKRAELDQNRQPQTDRESVLRRLGELKRDSLMRQL
;
A
#
# COMPACT_ATOMS: atom_id res chain seq x y z
N MET A 1 -21.43 -12.95 -8.07
CA MET A 1 -19.98 -12.77 -8.26
C MET A 1 -19.42 -14.11 -8.75
N THR A 2 -18.81 -14.19 -9.93
CA THR A 2 -18.35 -15.47 -10.50
C THR A 2 -17.19 -16.06 -9.68
N GLN A 3 -17.07 -17.39 -9.65
CA GLN A 3 -16.04 -18.10 -8.85
C GLN A 3 -14.61 -17.63 -9.18
N ASP A 4 -14.32 -17.36 -10.46
CA ASP A 4 -13.03 -16.82 -10.90
C ASP A 4 -12.76 -15.40 -10.39
N LYS A 5 -13.80 -14.55 -10.33
CA LYS A 5 -13.70 -13.21 -9.75
C LYS A 5 -13.38 -13.30 -8.25
N CYS A 6 -13.99 -14.23 -7.53
CA CYS A 6 -13.69 -14.46 -6.11
C CYS A 6 -12.24 -14.91 -5.91
N ARG A 7 -11.76 -15.86 -6.72
CA ARG A 7 -10.37 -16.36 -6.64
C ARG A 7 -9.34 -15.27 -6.96
N TYR A 8 -9.57 -14.48 -8.01
CA TYR A 8 -8.71 -13.35 -8.34
C TYR A 8 -8.67 -12.32 -7.21
N ASN A 9 -9.85 -11.92 -6.69
CA ASN A 9 -9.93 -10.94 -5.62
C ASN A 9 -9.25 -11.44 -4.34
N TYR A 10 -9.40 -12.73 -4.01
CA TYR A 10 -8.72 -13.33 -2.86
C TYR A 10 -7.20 -13.26 -3.01
N ARG A 11 -6.66 -13.67 -4.17
CA ARG A 11 -5.21 -13.60 -4.43
C ARG A 11 -4.70 -12.17 -4.37
N LEU A 12 -5.41 -11.22 -5.00
CA LEU A 12 -5.04 -9.81 -4.99
C LEU A 12 -5.02 -9.24 -3.56
N SER A 13 -6.06 -9.50 -2.77
CA SER A 13 -6.12 -9.05 -1.37
C SER A 13 -5.01 -9.69 -0.53
N SER A 14 -4.75 -10.98 -0.71
CA SER A 14 -3.67 -11.68 0.00
C SER A 14 -2.30 -11.09 -0.33
N THR A 15 -2.00 -10.81 -1.61
CA THR A 15 -0.76 -10.15 -2.01
C THR A 15 -0.64 -8.74 -1.42
N ARG A 16 -1.74 -7.98 -1.38
CA ARG A 16 -1.74 -6.63 -0.78
C ARG A 16 -1.40 -6.66 0.70
N VAL A 17 -1.96 -7.59 1.46
CA VAL A 17 -1.65 -7.74 2.89
C VAL A 17 -0.16 -7.95 3.11
N VAL A 18 0.50 -8.78 2.30
CA VAL A 18 1.95 -9.00 2.40
C VAL A 18 2.74 -7.72 2.13
N ILE A 19 2.36 -6.97 1.08
CA ILE A 19 3.00 -5.71 0.72
C ILE A 19 2.80 -4.64 1.81
N GLU A 20 1.58 -4.51 2.31
CA GLU A 20 1.22 -3.55 3.36
C GLU A 20 1.99 -3.85 4.65
N ASN A 21 2.12 -5.12 5.02
CA ASN A 21 2.92 -5.55 6.17
C ASN A 21 4.41 -5.23 5.99
N ALA A 22 4.98 -5.49 4.80
CA ALA A 22 6.38 -5.15 4.51
C ALA A 22 6.63 -3.64 4.63
N PHE A 23 5.72 -2.81 4.11
CA PHE A 23 5.83 -1.36 4.27
C PHE A 23 5.61 -0.88 5.70
N ALA A 24 4.77 -1.56 6.49
CA ALA A 24 4.63 -1.26 7.91
C ALA A 24 5.95 -1.48 8.65
N LEU A 25 6.61 -2.62 8.43
CA LEU A 25 7.93 -2.92 9.02
C LEU A 25 9.01 -1.95 8.56
N LEU A 26 9.03 -1.60 7.27
CA LEU A 26 9.97 -0.60 6.73
C LEU A 26 9.81 0.76 7.43
N LYS A 27 8.58 1.25 7.58
CA LYS A 27 8.25 2.53 8.25
C LYS A 27 8.50 2.49 9.75
N GLN A 28 8.39 1.33 10.38
CA GLN A 28 8.76 1.14 11.79
C GLN A 28 10.27 1.21 11.98
N ARG A 29 11.04 0.56 11.09
CA ARG A 29 12.52 0.53 11.15
C ARG A 29 13.13 1.90 10.82
N PHE A 30 12.66 2.54 9.75
CA PHE A 30 13.15 3.84 9.31
C PHE A 30 12.13 4.93 9.61
N ARG A 31 12.09 5.36 10.87
CA ARG A 31 11.12 6.35 11.38
C ARG A 31 11.12 7.66 10.58
N GLN A 32 12.27 8.04 10.02
CA GLN A 32 12.45 9.19 9.15
C GLN A 32 11.56 9.16 7.89
N ILE A 33 11.07 7.98 7.47
CA ILE A 33 10.10 7.88 6.36
C ILE A 33 8.77 8.57 6.70
N ARG A 34 8.43 8.72 7.98
CA ARG A 34 7.20 9.41 8.41
C ARG A 34 7.28 10.92 8.22
N TYR A 35 8.45 11.49 8.48
CA TYR A 35 8.70 12.93 8.39
C TYR A 35 9.88 13.18 7.45
N ILE A 36 9.59 13.14 6.15
CA ILE A 36 10.59 13.41 5.13
C ILE A 36 10.61 14.93 4.87
N GLU A 37 11.69 15.59 5.28
CA GLU A 37 11.89 17.03 5.06
C GLU A 37 12.51 17.35 3.68
N PHE A 38 12.69 16.34 2.82
CA PHE A 38 13.21 16.57 1.47
C PHE A 38 12.17 17.27 0.59
N THR A 39 12.57 18.33 -0.07
CA THR A 39 11.73 19.07 -1.03
C THR A 39 11.79 18.51 -2.45
N SER A 40 12.80 17.70 -2.76
CA SER A 40 13.02 17.13 -4.10
C SER A 40 12.53 15.68 -4.15
N VAL A 41 11.65 15.40 -5.11
CA VAL A 41 11.13 14.04 -5.38
C VAL A 41 12.27 13.05 -5.62
N ASP A 42 13.30 13.43 -6.37
CA ASP A 42 14.44 12.56 -6.65
C ASP A 42 15.17 12.14 -5.37
N LYS A 43 15.37 13.09 -4.44
CA LYS A 43 15.99 12.80 -3.14
C LYS A 43 15.11 11.90 -2.29
N ILE A 44 13.79 12.13 -2.28
CA ILE A 44 12.83 11.26 -1.60
C ILE A 44 12.93 9.85 -2.16
N THR A 45 12.90 9.70 -3.49
CA THR A 45 12.98 8.40 -4.15
C THR A 45 14.28 7.67 -3.83
N GLN A 46 15.42 8.35 -3.92
CA GLN A 46 16.72 7.77 -3.56
C GLN A 46 16.77 7.34 -2.10
N PHE A 47 16.23 8.15 -1.19
CA PHE A 47 16.15 7.83 0.23
C PHE A 47 15.30 6.58 0.49
N ILE A 48 14.09 6.51 -0.09
CA ILE A 48 13.22 5.33 0.04
C ILE A 48 13.89 4.07 -0.51
N ILE A 49 14.56 4.16 -1.66
CA ILE A 49 15.28 3.01 -2.25
C ILE A 49 16.39 2.54 -1.30
N ALA A 50 17.17 3.46 -0.73
CA ALA A 50 18.22 3.12 0.23
C ALA A 50 17.64 2.42 1.47
N CYS A 51 16.52 2.91 2.01
CA CYS A 51 15.81 2.24 3.11
C CYS A 51 15.38 0.81 2.73
N CYS A 52 14.85 0.59 1.53
CA CYS A 52 14.48 -0.76 1.07
C CYS A 52 15.68 -1.70 0.98
N VAL A 53 16.81 -1.23 0.44
CA VAL A 53 18.05 -2.03 0.34
C VAL A 53 18.55 -2.41 1.74
N LEU A 54 18.65 -1.44 2.64
CA LEU A 54 19.08 -1.68 4.02
C LEU A 54 18.10 -2.60 4.78
N HIS A 55 16.80 -2.44 4.57
CA HIS A 55 15.80 -3.33 5.15
C HIS A 55 16.01 -4.78 4.76
N ASN A 56 16.26 -5.03 3.47
CA ASN A 56 16.49 -6.38 2.96
C ASN A 56 17.78 -6.99 3.53
N ILE A 57 18.86 -6.20 3.63
CA ILE A 57 20.11 -6.66 4.27
C ILE A 57 19.87 -7.08 5.73
N CYS A 58 19.09 -6.31 6.49
CA CYS A 58 18.71 -6.69 7.85
C CYS A 58 17.91 -8.00 7.87
N LEU A 59 16.92 -8.15 6.98
CA LEU A 59 16.13 -9.39 6.87
C LEU A 59 17.01 -10.60 6.58
N ASP A 60 17.92 -10.49 5.62
CA ASP A 60 18.87 -11.55 5.25
C ASP A 60 19.81 -11.92 6.41
N SER A 61 20.08 -10.95 7.29
CA SER A 61 20.89 -11.13 8.49
C SER A 61 20.11 -11.71 9.68
N GLY A 62 18.81 -11.99 9.52
CA GLY A 62 17.94 -12.45 10.60
C GLY A 62 17.45 -11.35 11.54
N ASP A 63 17.76 -10.09 11.25
CA ASP A 63 17.17 -8.93 11.92
C ASP A 63 15.77 -8.70 11.34
N THR A 64 14.81 -9.44 11.87
CA THR A 64 13.40 -9.44 11.44
C THR A 64 12.53 -8.45 12.22
N GLY A 65 13.06 -7.82 13.26
CA GLY A 65 12.27 -7.02 14.19
C GLY A 65 13.00 -5.75 14.57
N VAL A 66 12.31 -4.62 14.42
CA VAL A 66 12.55 -3.49 15.30
C VAL A 66 11.90 -3.91 16.61
N GLU A 67 12.67 -4.10 17.66
CA GLU A 67 12.12 -4.20 19.01
C GLU A 67 11.16 -3.02 19.21
N ASP A 68 10.05 -3.25 19.92
CA ASP A 68 8.93 -2.32 19.94
C ASP A 68 9.26 -1.07 20.77
N LEU A 69 10.12 -0.22 20.20
CA LEU A 69 10.71 0.97 20.77
C LEU A 69 9.77 2.18 20.66
N LEU A 70 8.51 1.98 20.22
CA LEU A 70 7.53 3.04 20.10
C LEU A 70 7.00 3.40 21.49
N THR A 71 7.05 4.69 21.83
CA THR A 71 6.30 5.22 22.96
C THR A 71 4.81 5.16 22.67
N GLU A 72 3.98 5.20 23.71
CA GLU A 72 2.52 5.22 23.53
C GLU A 72 2.04 6.44 22.72
N ASP A 73 2.70 7.58 22.89
CA ASP A 73 2.43 8.79 22.12
C ASP A 73 2.69 8.57 20.63
N GLU A 74 3.81 7.94 20.30
CA GLU A 74 4.19 7.64 18.92
C GLU A 74 3.23 6.61 18.31
N ARG A 75 2.73 5.62 19.07
CA ARG A 75 1.69 4.70 18.58
C ARG A 75 0.38 5.42 18.30
N GLU A 76 0.00 6.33 19.16
CA GLU A 76 -1.24 7.09 19.00
C GLU A 76 -1.17 7.99 17.76
N GLU A 77 -0.05 8.65 17.54
CA GLU A 77 0.20 9.42 16.32
C GLU A 77 0.07 8.55 15.06
N ILE A 78 0.67 7.35 15.07
CA ILE A 78 0.54 6.39 13.96
C ILE A 78 -0.91 5.98 13.70
N ARG A 79 -1.69 5.74 14.77
CA ARG A 79 -3.10 5.41 14.67
C ARG A 79 -3.89 6.58 14.08
N GLN A 80 -3.63 7.79 14.52
CA GLN A 80 -4.31 8.99 14.03
C GLN A 80 -3.98 9.26 12.56
N ASP A 81 -2.73 9.16 12.15
CA ASP A 81 -2.31 9.27 10.74
C ASP A 81 -3.00 8.23 9.86
N ALA A 82 -3.06 6.98 10.32
CA ALA A 82 -3.75 5.92 9.57
C ALA A 82 -5.25 6.22 9.42
N LEU A 83 -5.89 6.75 10.46
CA LEU A 83 -7.30 7.16 10.42
C LEU A 83 -7.52 8.34 9.46
N LEU A 84 -6.61 9.32 9.43
CA LEU A 84 -6.65 10.44 8.49
C LEU A 84 -6.52 9.96 7.05
N GLN A 85 -5.54 9.10 6.75
CA GLN A 85 -5.39 8.52 5.41
C GLN A 85 -6.62 7.72 4.97
N ILE A 86 -7.24 6.96 5.89
CA ILE A 86 -8.49 6.26 5.59
C ILE A 86 -9.62 7.25 5.28
N ARG A 87 -9.73 8.34 6.04
CA ARG A 87 -10.75 9.38 5.82
C ARG A 87 -10.53 10.10 4.49
N GLU A 88 -9.30 10.52 4.19
CA GLU A 88 -8.93 11.15 2.92
C GLU A 88 -9.24 10.23 1.75
N LYS A 89 -8.79 8.98 1.82
CA LYS A 89 -9.07 7.98 0.77
C LYS A 89 -10.57 7.72 0.59
N ARG A 90 -11.37 7.74 1.67
CA ARG A 90 -12.83 7.65 1.59
C ARG A 90 -13.45 8.90 0.98
N ALA A 91 -12.97 10.09 1.36
CA ALA A 91 -13.43 11.36 0.79
C ALA A 91 -13.09 11.46 -0.70
N GLU A 92 -11.92 11.02 -1.12
CA GLU A 92 -11.54 10.90 -2.54
C GLU A 92 -12.43 9.91 -3.28
N LEU A 93 -12.74 8.75 -2.68
CA LEU A 93 -13.66 7.77 -3.28
C LEU A 93 -15.09 8.33 -3.39
N ASP A 94 -15.53 9.13 -2.43
CA ASP A 94 -16.85 9.78 -2.48
C ASP A 94 -16.88 10.98 -3.44
N GLN A 95 -15.76 11.68 -3.64
CA GLN A 95 -15.61 12.71 -4.69
C GLN A 95 -15.50 12.10 -6.09
N ASN A 96 -14.84 10.95 -6.24
CA ASN A 96 -14.80 10.16 -7.48
C ASN A 96 -16.06 9.32 -7.70
N ARG A 97 -16.98 9.27 -6.74
CA ARG A 97 -18.33 8.75 -6.93
C ARG A 97 -19.15 9.76 -7.73
N GLN A 98 -18.72 10.04 -8.95
CA GLN A 98 -19.59 10.65 -9.95
C GLN A 98 -20.80 9.71 -10.17
N PRO A 99 -21.99 10.25 -10.45
CA PRO A 99 -23.10 9.42 -10.92
C PRO A 99 -22.60 8.60 -12.11
N GLN A 100 -22.91 7.29 -12.15
CA GLN A 100 -22.42 6.32 -13.15
C GLN A 100 -22.28 6.93 -14.55
N THR A 101 -21.07 7.34 -14.92
CA THR A 101 -20.78 7.87 -16.26
C THR A 101 -20.30 6.72 -17.15
N ASP A 102 -20.63 6.77 -18.45
CA ASP A 102 -20.24 5.76 -19.43
C ASP A 102 -18.73 5.43 -19.44
N ARG A 103 -17.88 6.37 -19.00
CA ARG A 103 -16.44 6.13 -18.85
C ARG A 103 -16.11 5.10 -17.77
N GLU A 104 -16.79 5.14 -16.63
CA GLU A 104 -16.51 4.23 -15.51
C GLU A 104 -17.02 2.81 -15.80
N SER A 105 -18.15 2.70 -16.50
CA SER A 105 -18.66 1.41 -17.01
C SER A 105 -17.71 0.81 -18.05
N VAL A 106 -17.13 1.63 -18.92
CA VAL A 106 -16.08 1.23 -19.87
C VAL A 106 -14.80 0.81 -19.15
N LEU A 107 -14.32 1.57 -18.16
CA LEU A 107 -13.14 1.21 -17.37
C LEU A 107 -13.33 -0.10 -16.60
N ARG A 108 -14.52 -0.30 -16.03
CA ARG A 108 -14.88 -1.55 -15.35
C ARG A 108 -14.92 -2.73 -16.34
N ARG A 109 -15.50 -2.53 -17.53
CA ARG A 109 -15.54 -3.53 -18.60
C ARG A 109 -14.13 -3.83 -19.14
N LEU A 110 -13.28 -2.83 -19.31
CA LEU A 110 -11.88 -2.99 -19.66
C LEU A 110 -11.11 -3.78 -18.59
N GLY A 111 -11.37 -3.48 -17.31
CA GLY A 111 -10.81 -4.24 -16.19
C GLY A 111 -11.34 -5.68 -16.13
N GLU A 112 -12.58 -5.94 -16.54
CA GLU A 112 -13.11 -7.31 -16.73
C GLU A 112 -12.41 -8.02 -17.88
N LEU A 113 -12.34 -7.40 -19.06
CA LEU A 113 -11.66 -7.97 -20.24
C LEU A 113 -10.18 -8.25 -19.98
N LYS A 114 -9.46 -7.35 -19.30
CA LYS A 114 -8.05 -7.55 -18.96
C LYS A 114 -7.87 -8.69 -17.96
N ARG A 115 -8.78 -8.83 -16.98
CA ARG A 115 -8.79 -9.97 -16.05
C ARG A 115 -9.08 -11.28 -16.78
N ASP A 116 -10.07 -11.30 -17.66
CA ASP A 116 -10.42 -12.48 -18.46
C ASP A 116 -9.27 -12.88 -19.40
N SER A 117 -8.56 -11.91 -19.98
CA SER A 117 -7.38 -12.14 -20.82
C SER A 117 -6.23 -12.76 -20.01
N LEU A 118 -5.93 -12.22 -18.83
CA LEU A 118 -4.89 -12.75 -17.95
C LEU A 118 -5.21 -14.18 -17.49
N MET A 119 -6.48 -14.49 -17.24
CA MET A 119 -6.93 -15.83 -16.87
C MET A 119 -6.83 -16.84 -18.02
N ARG A 120 -6.91 -16.42 -19.28
CA ARG A 120 -6.72 -17.30 -20.46
C ARG A 120 -5.25 -17.56 -20.82
N GLN A 121 -4.32 -16.78 -20.26
CA GLN A 121 -2.88 -16.88 -20.50
C GLN A 121 -2.15 -17.72 -19.44
N LEU A 122 -2.88 -18.21 -18.42
CA LEU A 122 -2.43 -19.15 -17.40
C LEU A 122 -3.06 -20.52 -17.65
#